data_AF-A0AAJ6AFB1-F1
#
_entry.id   AF-A0AAJ6AFB1-F1
#
_cell.length_a   1.000
_cell.length_b   1.000
_cell.length_c   1.000
_cell.angle_alpha   90.00
_cell.angle_beta   90.00
_cell.angle_gamma   90.00
#
_symmetry.space_group_name_H-M   'P 1'
#
loop_
_entity.id
_entity.type
_entity.pdbx_description
1 polymer ?
#
loop_
_entity_poly.entity_id
_entity_poly.type
_entity_poly.pdbx_seq_one_letter_code
_entity_poly.pdbx_strand_id
1 'polypeptide(L)'
;MDTTFFCRYFGVLVLMDSNSNNVISHYFVRTEKDIYYKLALNRLREKGYIIQSITFDGWSGLMKDLFNTPAQMCQFHMVEIMMRKLRKKHQSQLYEIAYALKLT
;
A
#
# COMPACT_ATOMS: atom_id res chain seq x y z
N MET A 1 -1.57 4.55 -0.21
CA MET A 1 -2.76 4.28 -1.05
C MET A 1 -3.23 2.88 -0.74
N ASP A 2 -4.54 2.68 -0.68
CA ASP A 2 -5.11 1.36 -0.41
C ASP A 2 -6.51 1.25 -1.03
N THR A 3 -6.96 0.02 -1.29
CA THR A 3 -8.29 -0.26 -1.82
C THR A 3 -9.04 -1.17 -0.86
N THR A 4 -10.12 -0.67 -0.27
CA THR A 4 -11.00 -1.48 0.59
C THR A 4 -12.24 -1.91 -0.17
N PHE A 5 -12.56 -3.21 -0.17
CA PHE A 5 -13.77 -3.75 -0.79
C PHE A 5 -14.91 -3.91 0.22
N PHE A 6 -16.08 -3.38 -0.13
CA PHE A 6 -17.32 -3.54 0.62
C PHE A 6 -18.14 -4.66 -0.03
N CYS A 7 -18.07 -5.84 0.58
CA CYS A 7 -18.64 -7.08 0.06
C CYS A 7 -18.16 -7.36 -1.39
N ARG A 8 -19.03 -7.94 -2.23
CA ARG A 8 -18.74 -8.20 -3.66
C ARG A 8 -19.28 -7.11 -4.60
N TYR A 9 -19.65 -5.94 -4.07
CA TYR A 9 -20.36 -4.91 -4.84
C TYR A 9 -19.41 -3.84 -5.39
N PHE A 10 -18.58 -3.26 -4.53
CA PHE A 10 -17.64 -2.22 -4.91
C PHE A 10 -16.48 -2.12 -3.90
N GLY A 11 -15.41 -1.48 -4.32
CA GLY A 11 -14.32 -1.05 -3.46
C GLY A 11 -14.06 0.44 -3.60
N VAL A 12 -13.33 0.97 -2.65
CA VAL A 12 -12.93 2.37 -2.61
C VAL A 12 -11.41 2.42 -2.56
N LEU A 13 -10.80 2.95 -3.62
CA LEU A 13 -9.39 3.29 -3.69
C LEU A 13 -9.22 4.66 -3.03
N VAL A 14 -8.38 4.75 -2.01
CA VAL A 14 -8.09 5.98 -1.27
C VAL A 14 -6.61 6.36 -1.40
N LEU A 15 -6.36 7.62 -1.72
CA LEU A 15 -5.04 8.25 -1.70
C LEU A 15 -5.04 9.32 -0.61
N MET A 16 -4.14 9.14 0.35
CA MET A 16 -3.97 10.01 1.51
C MET A 16 -2.58 10.63 1.47
N ASP A 17 -2.50 11.89 1.89
CA ASP A 17 -1.23 12.57 2.13
C ASP A 17 -0.67 12.12 3.48
N SER A 18 0.56 11.63 3.50
CA SER A 18 1.21 11.19 4.74
C SER A 18 1.58 12.35 5.67
N ASN A 19 1.78 13.56 5.13
CA ASN A 19 2.20 14.70 5.95
C ASN A 19 1.02 15.34 6.67
N SER A 20 -0.08 15.57 5.96
CA SER A 20 -1.28 16.17 6.53
C SER A 20 -2.33 15.18 7.06
N ASN A 21 -2.15 13.88 6.80
CA ASN A 21 -3.12 12.81 7.09
C ASN A 21 -4.51 13.02 6.43
N ASN A 22 -4.60 13.91 5.44
CA ASN A 22 -5.83 14.19 4.73
C ASN A 22 -6.00 13.30 3.51
N VAL A 23 -7.24 12.91 3.23
CA VAL A 23 -7.58 12.21 1.98
C VAL A 23 -7.49 13.19 0.82
N ILE A 24 -6.56 12.95 -0.10
CA ILE A 24 -6.37 13.78 -1.30
C ILE A 24 -7.40 13.41 -2.37
N SER A 25 -7.64 12.12 -2.56
CA SER A 25 -8.61 11.64 -3.55
C SER A 25 -9.12 10.25 -3.21
N HIS A 26 -10.33 9.94 -3.67
CA HIS A 26 -10.93 8.62 -3.56
C HIS A 26 -11.65 8.25 -4.85
N TYR A 27 -11.71 6.96 -5.16
CA TYR A 27 -12.35 6.45 -6.37
C TYR A 27 -13.11 5.16 -6.07
N PHE A 28 -14.35 5.07 -6.57
CA PHE A 28 -15.11 3.82 -6.55
C PHE A 28 -14.60 2.89 -7.66
N VAL A 29 -14.23 1.67 -7.30
CA VAL A 29 -13.75 0.64 -8.22
C VAL A 29 -14.57 -0.63 -8.04
N ARG A 30 -14.77 -1.42 -9.10
CA ARG A 30 -15.46 -2.73 -8.97
C ARG A 30 -14.50 -3.88 -8.70
N THR A 31 -13.24 -3.72 -9.08
CA THR A 31 -12.19 -4.74 -9.00
C THR A 31 -10.88 -4.05 -8.72
N GLU A 32 -9.95 -4.76 -8.08
CA GLU A 32 -8.60 -4.25 -7.91
C GLU A 32 -7.80 -4.46 -9.19
N LYS A 33 -7.30 -3.37 -9.77
CA LYS A 33 -6.47 -3.40 -10.98
C LYS A 33 -5.42 -2.30 -10.92
N ASP A 34 -4.21 -2.66 -11.33
CA ASP A 34 -3.04 -1.78 -11.43
C ASP A 34 -3.30 -0.46 -12.18
N ILE A 35 -4.15 -0.53 -13.22
CA ILE A 35 -4.52 0.64 -14.02
C ILE A 35 -5.20 1.73 -13.21
N TYR A 36 -5.99 1.39 -12.19
CA TYR A 36 -6.70 2.37 -11.37
C TYR A 36 -5.74 3.18 -10.51
N TYR A 37 -4.71 2.53 -9.97
CA TYR A 37 -3.64 3.21 -9.24
C TYR A 37 -2.85 4.16 -10.15
N LYS A 38 -2.48 3.71 -11.35
CA LYS A 38 -1.76 4.56 -12.33
C LYS A 38 -2.58 5.79 -12.73
N LEU A 39 -3.87 5.60 -13.01
CA LEU A 39 -4.77 6.70 -13.36
C LEU A 39 -4.92 7.70 -12.20
N ALA A 40 -5.11 7.22 -10.97
CA ALA A 40 -5.21 8.06 -9.79
C ALA A 40 -3.94 8.91 -9.58
N LEU A 41 -2.76 8.31 -9.71
CA LEU A 41 -1.48 9.00 -9.59
C LEU A 41 -1.27 10.04 -10.70
N ASN A 42 -1.59 9.71 -11.94
CA ASN A 42 -1.46 10.64 -13.07
C ASN A 42 -2.38 11.86 -12.89
N ARG A 43 -3.60 11.67 -12.40
CA ARG A 43 -4.50 12.79 -12.06
C ARG A 43 -3.92 13.71 -10.98
N LEU A 44 -3.17 13.19 -10.02
CA LEU A 44 -2.48 14.02 -9.04
C LEU A 44 -1.34 14.81 -9.71
N ARG A 45 -0.56 14.17 -10.59
CA ARG A 45 0.51 14.85 -11.35
C ARG A 45 -0.03 15.95 -12.26
N GLU A 46 -1.13 15.70 -12.95
CA GLU A 46 -1.83 16.70 -13.79
C GLU A 46 -2.29 17.92 -12.97
N LYS A 47 -2.64 17.72 -11.69
CA LYS A 47 -2.98 18.80 -10.75
C LYS A 47 -1.74 19.52 -10.17
N GLY A 48 -0.53 19.12 -10.55
CA GLY A 48 0.72 19.73 -10.08
C GLY A 48 1.28 19.14 -8.79
N TYR A 49 0.76 18.00 -8.29
CA TYR A 49 1.34 17.36 -7.12
C TYR A 49 2.68 16.69 -7.45
N ILE A 50 3.67 16.91 -6.59
CA ILE A 50 4.95 16.21 -6.62
C ILE A 50 4.86 15.00 -5.68
N ILE A 51 4.83 13.80 -6.26
CA ILE A 51 4.73 12.55 -5.52
C ILE A 51 6.14 12.08 -5.18
N GLN A 52 6.55 12.18 -3.92
CA GLN A 52 7.90 11.82 -3.47
C GLN A 52 8.06 10.30 -3.33
N SER A 53 7.06 9.64 -2.76
CA SER A 53 7.03 8.20 -2.57
C SER A 53 5.58 7.71 -2.49
N ILE A 54 5.42 6.40 -2.63
CA ILE A 54 4.12 5.73 -2.56
C ILE A 54 4.22 4.57 -1.59
N THR A 55 3.32 4.53 -0.61
CA THR A 55 3.15 3.38 0.28
C THR A 55 1.88 2.61 -0.07
N PHE A 56 1.94 1.27 -0.15
CA PHE A 56 0.82 0.39 -0.50
C PHE A 56 0.79 -0.89 0.34
N ASP A 57 -0.37 -1.53 0.44
CA ASP A 57 -0.56 -2.78 1.19
C ASP A 57 0.19 -3.97 0.53
N GLY A 58 -0.15 -4.30 -0.71
CA GLY A 58 0.41 -5.46 -1.43
C GLY A 58 1.41 -5.10 -2.53
N TRP A 59 2.54 -5.79 -2.60
CA TRP A 59 3.55 -5.60 -3.65
C TRP A 59 3.43 -6.66 -4.75
N SER A 60 2.89 -6.28 -5.92
CA SER A 60 3.16 -7.04 -7.15
C SER A 60 4.42 -6.46 -7.79
N GLY A 61 5.40 -7.30 -8.14
CA GLY A 61 6.71 -6.86 -8.67
C GLY A 61 6.60 -5.89 -9.86
N LEU A 62 5.51 -5.99 -10.61
CA LEU A 62 5.16 -5.19 -11.78
C LEU A 62 4.73 -3.74 -11.45
N MET A 63 4.36 -3.44 -10.21
CA MET A 63 3.87 -2.11 -9.84
C MET A 63 4.97 -1.03 -9.81
N LYS A 64 6.23 -1.41 -9.59
CA LYS A 64 7.34 -0.44 -9.47
C LYS A 64 7.56 0.32 -10.79
N ASP A 65 7.59 -0.41 -11.89
CA ASP A 65 7.79 0.17 -13.22
C ASP A 65 6.55 0.96 -13.68
N LEU A 66 5.37 0.61 -13.16
CA LEU A 66 4.12 1.24 -13.53
C LEU A 66 4.02 2.71 -13.08
N PHE A 67 4.64 3.03 -11.95
CA PHE A 67 4.45 4.33 -11.30
C PHE A 67 5.54 5.34 -11.62
N ASN A 68 6.74 4.93 -12.02
CA ASN A 68 7.88 5.83 -12.20
C ASN A 68 8.13 6.71 -10.94
N THR A 69 7.95 6.14 -9.75
CA THR A 69 8.06 6.83 -8.46
C THR A 69 8.51 5.81 -7.41
N PRO A 70 9.35 6.19 -6.43
CA PRO A 70 9.72 5.31 -5.34
C PRO A 70 8.49 4.74 -4.65
N ALA A 71 8.48 3.44 -4.49
CA ALA A 71 7.34 2.65 -4.06
C ALA A 71 7.80 1.77 -2.89
N GLN A 72 7.01 1.70 -1.83
CA GLN A 72 7.29 0.91 -0.63
C GLN A 72 6.04 0.13 -0.18
N MET A 73 6.22 -1.12 0.22
CA MET A 73 5.19 -1.85 0.95
C MET A 73 5.00 -1.24 2.35
N CYS A 74 3.77 -1.17 2.81
CA CYS A 74 3.43 -0.73 4.15
C CYS A 74 4.13 -1.62 5.19
N GLN A 75 4.80 -0.98 6.15
CA GLN A 75 5.55 -1.70 7.18
C GLN A 75 4.65 -2.60 8.03
N PHE A 76 3.43 -2.16 8.35
CA PHE A 76 2.47 -2.97 9.11
C PHE A 76 2.08 -4.26 8.38
N HIS A 77 1.74 -4.16 7.09
CA HIS A 77 1.42 -5.33 6.27
C HIS A 77 2.64 -6.23 6.06
N MET A 78 3.83 -5.65 5.89
CA MET A 78 5.10 -6.38 5.80
C MET A 78 5.39 -7.18 7.07
N VAL A 79 5.25 -6.56 8.25
CA VAL A 79 5.40 -7.22 9.56
C VAL A 79 4.38 -8.35 9.67
N GLU A 80 3.13 -8.14 9.26
CA GLU A 80 2.10 -9.17 9.33
C GLU A 80 2.42 -10.38 8.43
N ILE A 81 2.87 -10.14 7.19
CA ILE A 81 3.35 -11.19 6.27
C ILE A 81 4.53 -11.93 6.88
N MET A 82 5.50 -11.21 7.46
CA MET A 82 6.67 -11.81 8.10
C MET A 82 6.26 -12.69 9.28
N MET A 83 5.39 -12.19 10.15
CA MET A 83 4.88 -12.93 11.31
C MET A 83 4.12 -14.19 10.93
N ARG A 84 3.34 -14.18 9.83
CA ARG A 84 2.64 -15.37 9.31
C ARG A 84 3.63 -16.42 8.78
N LYS A 85 4.71 -15.98 8.10
CA LYS A 85 5.74 -16.87 7.55
C LYS A 85 6.62 -17.45 8.65
N LEU A 86 7.06 -16.64 9.60
CA LEU A 86 7.93 -17.05 10.70
C LEU A 86 7.21 -17.92 11.74
N ARG A 87 5.91 -17.74 11.99
CA ARG A 87 5.15 -18.66 12.87
C ARG A 87 5.19 -20.12 12.43
N LYS A 88 5.48 -20.41 11.14
CA LYS A 88 5.64 -21.77 10.63
C LYS A 88 7.05 -22.35 10.85
N LYS A 89 8.01 -21.56 11.35
CA LYS A 89 9.43 -21.94 11.51
C LYS A 89 9.92 -21.38 12.85
N HIS A 90 10.10 -22.24 13.86
CA HIS A 90 10.39 -21.82 15.25
C HIS A 90 11.48 -20.73 15.39
N GLN A 91 11.19 -19.74 16.25
CA GLN A 91 12.05 -18.74 16.91
C GLN A 91 13.44 -18.53 16.29
N SER A 92 13.49 -17.64 15.29
CA SER A 92 14.74 -17.09 14.74
C SER A 92 14.90 -15.64 15.19
N GLN A 93 16.12 -15.09 15.11
CA GLN A 93 16.39 -13.68 15.39
C GLN A 93 15.49 -12.72 14.58
N LEU A 94 15.07 -13.13 13.38
CA LEU A 94 14.10 -12.41 12.55
C LEU A 94 12.71 -12.31 13.18
N TYR A 95 12.30 -13.29 13.99
CA TYR A 95 11.03 -13.28 14.71
C TYR A 95 11.03 -12.22 15.81
N GLU A 96 12.13 -12.10 16.56
CA GLU A 96 12.27 -11.07 17.60
C GLU A 96 12.19 -9.66 17.01
N ILE A 97 12.87 -9.43 15.88
CA ILE A 97 12.79 -8.16 15.16
C ILE A 97 11.36 -7.90 14.64
N ALA A 98 10.71 -8.91 14.05
CA ALA A 98 9.33 -8.80 13.60
C ALA A 98 8.36 -8.45 14.73
N TYR A 99 8.58 -9.06 15.89
CA TYR A 99 7.75 -8.88 17.08
C TYR A 99 7.93 -7.49 17.67
N ALA A 100 9.17 -7.00 17.76
CA ALA A 100 9.46 -5.63 18.20
C ALA A 100 8.78 -4.58 17.30
N LEU A 101 8.88 -4.73 15.96
CA LEU A 101 8.24 -3.83 14.99
C LEU A 101 6.70 -3.89 15.02
N LYS A 102 6.11 -4.93 15.60
CA LYS A 102 4.65 -5.03 15.78
C LYS A 102 4.16 -4.21 16.98
N LEU A 103 5.01 -3.95 17.96
CA LEU A 103 4.67 -3.28 19.22
C LEU A 103 4.86 -1.76 19.16
N THR A 104 5.51 -1.25 18.11
CA THR A 104 5.66 0.18 17.80
C THR A 104 4.50 0.69 16.96
#